data_AF-A0A8T7E0X9-F1
#
_entry.id   AF-A0A8T7E0X9-F1
#
_cell.length_a   1.000
_cell.length_b   1.000
_cell.length_c   1.000
_cell.angle_alpha   90.00
_cell.angle_beta   90.00
_cell.angle_gamma   90.00
#
_symmetry.space_group_name_H-M   'P 1'
#
loop_
_entity.id
_entity.type
_entity.pdbx_description
1 polymer ?
#
loop_
_entity_poly.entity_id
_entity_poly.type
_entity_poly.pdbx_seq_one_letter_code
_entity_poly.pdbx_strand_id
1 'polypeptide(L)'
;MKQTFSDLLRADPETLVGMLGTAVADPEQSRGLRNEQLAHQLGVNYTQLICGVGFNPAVTEIPGFIRKVGFSSAETLFSERNYRFIHDNYQDLSVNNVVDIYVVAGAHPDVAQGMHDLVFSRLVETESLLEGTINPILIGGYKLEIRNIYENGLASEELIASRLRRYYSVLRSISNELVFMLQAGVVSPERILREEGVTTDEKAKLVFQGQIPSSAVTAYLAENEVPDAERARLLEVSTHQAAAE
;
A
#
# COMPACT_ATOMS: atom_id res chain seq x y z
N MET A 1 23.98 -11.37 15.71
CA MET A 1 22.97 -10.28 15.71
C MET A 1 21.75 -10.83 14.98
N LYS A 2 20.55 -10.79 15.57
CA LYS A 2 19.33 -11.23 14.86
C LYS A 2 19.05 -10.21 13.77
N GLN A 3 18.74 -10.67 12.57
CA GLN A 3 18.41 -9.77 11.47
C GLN A 3 16.93 -9.44 11.49
N THR A 4 16.59 -8.23 11.04
CA THR A 4 15.21 -7.80 10.90
C THR A 4 14.75 -7.97 9.46
N PHE A 5 13.43 -7.99 9.26
CA PHE A 5 12.84 -7.94 7.93
C PHE A 5 13.36 -6.76 7.10
N SER A 6 13.50 -5.58 7.73
CA SER A 6 14.03 -4.38 7.07
C SER A 6 15.47 -4.58 6.60
N ASP A 7 16.31 -5.24 7.40
CA ASP A 7 17.70 -5.51 7.02
C ASP A 7 17.75 -6.39 5.77
N LEU A 8 16.91 -7.44 5.71
CA LEU A 8 16.82 -8.31 4.53
C LEU A 8 16.31 -7.57 3.28
N LEU A 9 15.27 -6.75 3.46
CA LEU A 9 14.62 -6.02 2.35
C LEU A 9 15.53 -4.96 1.72
N ARG A 10 16.40 -4.33 2.51
CA ARG A 10 17.25 -3.20 2.09
C ARG A 10 18.72 -3.56 1.92
N ALA A 11 19.10 -4.81 2.19
CA ALA A 11 20.48 -5.27 2.10
C ALA A 11 21.04 -5.09 0.68
N ASP A 12 22.29 -4.60 0.61
CA ASP A 12 23.08 -4.58 -0.61
C ASP A 12 23.52 -6.01 -1.03
N PRO A 13 24.07 -6.19 -2.24
CA PRO A 13 24.48 -7.50 -2.72
C PRO A 13 25.45 -8.26 -1.79
N GLU A 14 26.44 -7.56 -1.22
CA GLU A 14 27.45 -8.17 -0.35
C GLU A 14 26.84 -8.65 0.96
N THR A 15 25.99 -7.82 1.56
CA THR A 15 25.27 -8.11 2.78
C THR A 15 24.34 -9.29 2.56
N LEU A 16 23.55 -9.31 1.48
CA LEU A 16 22.66 -10.43 1.15
C LEU A 16 23.42 -11.76 1.02
N VAL A 17 24.57 -11.76 0.36
CA VAL A 17 25.42 -12.97 0.25
C VAL A 17 25.93 -13.39 1.63
N GLY A 18 26.37 -12.45 2.46
CA GLY A 18 26.82 -12.70 3.83
C GLY A 18 25.72 -13.30 4.71
N MET A 19 24.49 -12.80 4.59
CA MET A 19 23.29 -13.31 5.28
C MET A 19 23.08 -14.80 4.99
N LEU A 20 23.14 -15.19 3.72
CA LEU A 20 22.97 -16.59 3.31
C LEU A 20 24.21 -17.47 3.54
N GLY A 21 25.41 -16.90 3.54
CA GLY A 21 26.65 -17.65 3.76
C GLY A 21 26.74 -18.28 5.15
N THR A 22 26.05 -17.70 6.13
CA THR A 22 25.91 -18.28 7.48
C THR A 22 24.84 -19.35 7.59
N ALA A 23 23.98 -19.49 6.57
CA ALA A 23 22.85 -20.37 6.61
C ALA A 23 23.18 -21.74 6.03
N VAL A 24 23.25 -22.76 6.90
CA VAL A 24 23.44 -24.15 6.50
C VAL A 24 22.07 -24.79 6.36
N ALA A 25 21.63 -25.02 5.13
CA ALA A 25 20.47 -25.83 4.81
C ALA A 25 20.93 -27.13 4.13
N ASP A 26 20.41 -28.26 4.58
CA ASP A 26 20.72 -29.57 3.98
C ASP A 26 20.16 -29.61 2.54
N PRO A 27 21.01 -29.82 1.50
CA PRO A 27 20.57 -29.83 0.11
C PRO A 27 19.49 -30.87 -0.20
N GLU A 28 19.43 -31.96 0.56
CA GLU A 28 18.51 -33.09 0.36
C GLU A 28 17.11 -32.84 0.97
N GLN A 29 16.94 -31.79 1.77
CA GLN A 29 15.64 -31.46 2.37
C GLN A 29 14.68 -30.82 1.37
N SER A 30 13.38 -31.02 1.62
CA SER A 30 12.32 -30.38 0.83
C SER A 30 12.47 -28.85 0.88
N ARG A 31 12.11 -28.18 -0.22
CA ARG A 31 12.23 -26.71 -0.35
C ARG A 31 11.61 -25.96 0.82
N GLY A 32 10.42 -26.36 1.27
CA GLY A 32 9.72 -25.70 2.39
C GLY A 32 10.54 -25.73 3.67
N LEU A 33 11.07 -26.90 4.04
CA LEU A 33 11.86 -27.08 5.26
C LEU A 33 13.18 -26.29 5.22
N ARG A 34 13.84 -26.25 4.06
CA ARG A 34 15.06 -25.44 3.89
C ARG A 34 14.80 -23.96 4.07
N ASN A 35 13.71 -23.45 3.51
CA ASN A 35 13.35 -22.04 3.59
C ASN A 35 12.89 -21.66 5.01
N GLU A 36 12.19 -22.55 5.71
CA GLU A 36 11.84 -22.38 7.13
C GLU A 36 13.08 -22.35 8.03
N GLN A 37 14.05 -23.24 7.80
CA GLN A 37 15.33 -23.23 8.51
C GLN A 37 16.12 -21.95 8.25
N LEU A 38 16.19 -21.52 6.98
CA LEU A 38 16.84 -20.27 6.60
C LEU A 38 16.16 -19.07 7.27
N ALA A 39 14.83 -18.99 7.23
CA ALA A 39 14.06 -17.94 7.88
C ALA A 39 14.36 -17.91 9.40
N HIS A 40 14.32 -19.07 10.05
CA HIS A 40 14.63 -19.21 11.48
C HIS A 40 16.06 -18.77 11.81
N GLN A 41 17.05 -19.13 10.98
CA GLN A 41 18.45 -18.71 11.17
C GLN A 41 18.63 -17.20 11.04
N LEU A 42 17.89 -16.56 10.14
CA LEU A 42 17.88 -15.11 9.98
C LEU A 42 17.04 -14.40 11.04
N GLY A 43 16.19 -15.12 11.77
CA GLY A 43 15.31 -14.55 12.80
C GLY A 43 14.02 -13.94 12.23
N VAL A 44 13.62 -14.34 11.03
CA VAL A 44 12.38 -13.94 10.37
C VAL A 44 11.47 -15.17 10.16
N ASN A 45 10.19 -14.95 9.87
CA ASN A 45 9.32 -16.04 9.43
C ASN A 45 9.45 -16.30 7.92
N TYR A 46 8.85 -17.39 7.44
CA TYR A 46 8.93 -17.77 6.03
C TYR A 46 8.38 -16.67 5.10
N THR A 47 7.21 -16.11 5.40
CA THR A 47 6.58 -15.04 4.61
C THR A 47 7.47 -13.79 4.53
N GLN A 48 8.08 -13.39 5.66
CA GLN A 48 9.07 -12.31 5.74
C GLN A 48 10.33 -12.61 4.93
N LEU A 49 10.85 -13.83 4.95
CA LEU A 49 11.99 -14.23 4.11
C LEU A 49 11.65 -14.07 2.63
N ILE A 50 10.51 -14.63 2.20
CA ILE A 50 10.10 -14.60 0.79
C ILE A 50 9.85 -13.17 0.32
N CYS A 51 9.13 -12.37 1.09
CA CYS A 51 8.85 -10.97 0.72
C CYS A 51 10.10 -10.08 0.83
N GLY A 52 10.92 -10.25 1.86
CA GLY A 52 12.15 -9.49 2.03
C GLY A 52 13.12 -9.73 0.89
N VAL A 53 13.38 -10.99 0.53
CA VAL A 53 14.19 -11.34 -0.65
C VAL A 53 13.48 -10.91 -1.93
N GLY A 54 12.20 -11.21 -2.08
CA GLY A 54 11.47 -11.02 -3.33
C GLY A 54 11.25 -9.56 -3.72
N PHE A 55 11.26 -8.62 -2.77
CA PHE A 55 11.17 -7.18 -3.02
C PHE A 55 12.51 -6.45 -2.92
N ASN A 56 13.59 -7.14 -2.53
CA ASN A 56 14.92 -6.54 -2.51
C ASN A 56 15.45 -6.40 -3.96
N PRO A 57 15.74 -5.17 -4.44
CA PRO A 57 16.19 -4.92 -5.81
C PRO A 57 17.53 -5.58 -6.13
N ALA A 58 18.41 -5.78 -5.14
CA ALA A 58 19.74 -6.35 -5.33
C ALA A 58 19.73 -7.85 -5.68
N VAL A 59 18.61 -8.55 -5.49
CA VAL A 59 18.55 -10.02 -5.64
C VAL A 59 18.79 -10.48 -7.08
N THR A 60 18.37 -9.69 -8.07
CA THR A 60 18.61 -9.99 -9.49
C THR A 60 20.06 -9.77 -9.91
N GLU A 61 20.82 -9.00 -9.14
CA GLU A 61 22.24 -8.70 -9.39
C GLU A 61 23.18 -9.81 -8.92
N ILE A 62 22.70 -10.74 -8.07
CA ILE A 62 23.53 -11.77 -7.44
C ILE A 62 23.37 -13.11 -8.17
N PRO A 63 24.38 -13.58 -8.93
CA PRO A 63 24.27 -14.83 -9.67
C PRO A 63 24.03 -16.04 -8.77
N GLY A 64 22.97 -16.80 -9.07
CA GLY A 64 22.64 -18.03 -8.36
C GLY A 64 22.04 -17.84 -6.96
N PHE A 65 21.82 -16.59 -6.51
CA PHE A 65 21.21 -16.30 -5.21
C PHE A 65 19.83 -16.96 -5.06
N ILE A 66 19.00 -16.83 -6.07
CA ILE A 66 17.64 -17.39 -6.11
C ILE A 66 17.64 -18.91 -5.86
N ARG A 67 18.63 -19.61 -6.44
CA ARG A 67 18.81 -21.05 -6.19
C ARG A 67 19.29 -21.36 -4.78
N LYS A 68 20.13 -20.50 -4.19
CA LYS A 68 20.57 -20.63 -2.78
C LYS A 68 19.40 -20.47 -1.80
N VAL A 69 18.43 -19.61 -2.11
CA VAL A 69 17.18 -19.44 -1.34
C VAL A 69 16.12 -20.52 -1.69
N GLY A 70 16.50 -21.55 -2.45
CA GLY A 70 15.66 -22.72 -2.70
C GLY A 70 14.68 -22.60 -3.87
N PHE A 71 14.76 -21.55 -4.69
CA PHE A 71 13.91 -21.36 -5.86
C PHE A 71 14.62 -21.76 -7.16
N SER A 72 13.89 -22.37 -8.09
CA SER A 72 14.47 -22.80 -9.38
C SER A 72 14.72 -21.62 -10.32
N SER A 73 13.90 -20.57 -10.23
CA SER A 73 13.97 -19.36 -11.05
C SER A 73 13.43 -18.14 -10.31
N ALA A 74 13.76 -16.95 -10.81
CA ALA A 74 13.21 -15.67 -10.30
C ALA A 74 11.68 -15.65 -10.36
N GLU A 75 11.12 -16.19 -11.43
CA GLU A 75 9.67 -16.32 -11.62
C GLU A 75 9.01 -17.11 -10.48
N THR A 76 9.59 -18.25 -10.07
CA THR A 76 9.04 -19.04 -8.96
C THR A 76 9.12 -18.33 -7.61
N LEU A 77 10.17 -17.54 -7.38
CA LEU A 77 10.30 -16.69 -6.20
C LEU A 77 9.26 -15.57 -6.22
N PHE A 78 9.12 -14.86 -7.34
CA PHE A 78 8.19 -13.75 -7.48
C PHE A 78 6.74 -14.22 -7.42
N SER A 79 6.41 -15.40 -7.95
CA SER A 79 5.08 -16.00 -7.81
C SER A 79 4.73 -16.28 -6.35
N GLU A 80 5.62 -16.91 -5.59
CA GLU A 80 5.42 -17.16 -4.15
C GLU A 80 5.33 -15.83 -3.38
N ARG A 81 6.23 -14.88 -3.66
CA ARG A 81 6.21 -13.52 -3.09
C ARG A 81 4.86 -12.85 -3.32
N ASN A 82 4.35 -12.88 -4.54
CA ASN A 82 3.08 -12.24 -4.89
C ASN A 82 1.93 -12.88 -4.12
N TYR A 83 1.86 -14.22 -4.09
CA TYR A 83 0.83 -14.95 -3.34
C TYR A 83 0.85 -14.57 -1.85
N ARG A 84 2.04 -14.59 -1.23
CA ARG A 84 2.23 -14.24 0.18
C ARG A 84 1.87 -12.79 0.46
N PHE A 85 2.34 -11.88 -0.39
CA PHE A 85 2.07 -10.47 -0.28
C PHE A 85 0.58 -10.16 -0.46
N ILE A 86 -0.15 -10.83 -1.34
CA ILE A 86 -1.57 -10.55 -1.57
C ILE A 86 -2.44 -11.10 -0.43
N HIS A 87 -2.19 -12.33 0.01
CA HIS A 87 -3.10 -13.02 0.94
C HIS A 87 -2.73 -12.86 2.43
N ASP A 88 -1.54 -12.35 2.77
CA ASP A 88 -1.18 -12.06 4.16
C ASP A 88 -1.85 -10.78 4.67
N ASN A 89 -2.95 -10.92 5.41
CA ASN A 89 -3.69 -9.82 6.01
C ASN A 89 -3.16 -9.48 7.40
N TYR A 90 -1.88 -9.13 7.43
CA TYR A 90 -1.12 -8.76 8.62
C TYR A 90 -0.89 -9.87 9.64
N GLN A 91 -0.81 -11.11 9.18
CA GLN A 91 -0.61 -12.28 10.05
C GLN A 91 0.87 -12.56 10.24
N ASP A 92 1.58 -12.82 9.14
CA ASP A 92 3.03 -13.05 9.13
C ASP A 92 3.80 -11.78 8.73
N LEU A 93 3.22 -10.91 7.89
CA LEU A 93 3.78 -9.61 7.55
C LEU A 93 3.07 -8.54 8.36
N SER A 94 3.71 -8.00 9.40
CA SER A 94 3.13 -6.86 10.10
C SER A 94 2.86 -5.69 9.12
N VAL A 95 1.92 -4.80 9.45
CA VAL A 95 1.67 -3.60 8.63
C VAL A 95 2.95 -2.79 8.39
N ASN A 96 3.86 -2.74 9.38
CA ASN A 96 5.15 -2.07 9.21
C ASN A 96 6.04 -2.75 8.15
N ASN A 97 5.97 -4.08 8.03
CA ASN A 97 6.68 -4.79 6.96
C ASN A 97 6.10 -4.46 5.58
N VAL A 98 4.78 -4.35 5.47
CA VAL A 98 4.11 -3.94 4.23
C VAL A 98 4.49 -2.50 3.85
N VAL A 99 4.50 -1.59 4.82
CA VAL A 99 4.97 -0.22 4.64
C VAL A 99 6.43 -0.18 4.19
N ASP A 100 7.31 -0.97 4.81
CA ASP A 100 8.72 -1.08 4.40
C ASP A 100 8.84 -1.53 2.93
N ILE A 101 8.03 -2.51 2.50
CA ILE A 101 7.96 -2.96 1.10
C ILE A 101 7.56 -1.80 0.19
N TYR A 102 6.55 -1.01 0.55
CA TYR A 102 6.11 0.13 -0.25
C TYR A 102 7.16 1.22 -0.37
N VAL A 103 7.89 1.51 0.71
CA VAL A 103 9.00 2.46 0.70
C VAL A 103 10.09 2.00 -0.26
N VAL A 104 10.48 0.72 -0.20
CA VAL A 104 11.49 0.18 -1.12
C VAL A 104 10.98 0.18 -2.56
N ALA A 105 9.76 -0.29 -2.80
CA ALA A 105 9.20 -0.31 -4.14
C ALA A 105 9.09 1.10 -4.75
N GLY A 106 8.63 2.09 -3.98
CA GLY A 106 8.53 3.48 -4.44
C GLY A 106 9.89 4.13 -4.76
N ALA A 107 10.97 3.66 -4.13
CA ALA A 107 12.33 4.14 -4.39
C ALA A 107 12.99 3.49 -5.63
N HIS A 108 12.43 2.39 -6.16
CA HIS A 108 13.02 1.61 -7.25
C HIS A 108 12.02 1.43 -8.40
N PRO A 109 12.16 2.17 -9.52
CA PRO A 109 11.19 2.15 -10.62
C PRO A 109 10.85 0.76 -11.17
N ASP A 110 11.85 -0.11 -11.28
CA ASP A 110 11.66 -1.49 -11.77
C ASP A 110 10.79 -2.33 -10.83
N VAL A 111 10.87 -2.07 -9.53
CA VAL A 111 10.02 -2.73 -8.53
C VAL A 111 8.63 -2.11 -8.54
N ALA A 112 8.54 -0.77 -8.59
CA ALA A 112 7.27 -0.03 -8.66
C ALA A 112 6.38 -0.47 -9.84
N GLN A 113 6.96 -0.73 -11.01
CA GLN A 113 6.21 -1.18 -12.18
C GLN A 113 5.45 -2.49 -11.93
N GLY A 114 6.03 -3.40 -11.12
CA GLY A 114 5.38 -4.64 -10.72
C GLY A 114 4.38 -4.50 -9.57
N MET A 115 4.29 -3.33 -8.93
CA MET A 115 3.45 -3.13 -7.75
C MET A 115 2.00 -2.81 -8.06
N HIS A 116 1.67 -2.23 -9.22
CA HIS A 116 0.31 -1.75 -9.49
C HIS A 116 -0.74 -2.88 -9.35
N ASP A 117 -0.53 -4.01 -10.02
CA ASP A 117 -1.44 -5.16 -9.94
C ASP A 117 -1.43 -5.83 -8.56
N LEU A 118 -0.27 -5.84 -7.89
CA LEU A 118 -0.11 -6.46 -6.58
C LEU A 118 -0.83 -5.66 -5.49
N VAL A 119 -0.68 -4.34 -5.49
CA VAL A 119 -1.38 -3.42 -4.60
C VAL A 119 -2.88 -3.56 -4.80
N PHE A 120 -3.35 -3.53 -6.06
CA PHE A 120 -4.77 -3.68 -6.36
C PHE A 120 -5.32 -5.01 -5.80
N SER A 121 -4.65 -6.14 -6.10
CA SER A 121 -5.08 -7.47 -5.65
C SER A 121 -5.08 -7.59 -4.12
N ARG A 122 -4.04 -7.04 -3.48
CA ARG A 122 -3.92 -7.05 -2.01
C ARG A 122 -5.03 -6.23 -1.35
N LEU A 123 -5.33 -5.03 -1.87
CA LEU A 123 -6.44 -4.21 -1.36
C LEU A 123 -7.77 -4.97 -1.43
N VAL A 124 -8.05 -5.65 -2.54
CA VAL A 124 -9.28 -6.46 -2.70
C VAL A 124 -9.39 -7.56 -1.65
N GLU A 125 -8.29 -8.28 -1.36
CA GLU A 125 -8.27 -9.32 -0.31
C GLU A 125 -8.49 -8.73 1.08
N THR A 126 -7.78 -7.66 1.43
CA THR A 126 -7.93 -6.99 2.74
C THR A 126 -9.33 -6.40 2.91
N GLU A 127 -9.89 -5.81 1.86
CA GLU A 127 -11.23 -5.22 1.86
C GLU A 127 -12.33 -6.27 2.00
N SER A 128 -12.18 -7.43 1.34
CA SER A 128 -13.09 -8.57 1.50
C SER A 128 -13.18 -9.04 2.96
N LEU A 129 -12.06 -9.02 3.70
CA LEU A 129 -12.06 -9.33 5.13
C LEU A 129 -12.68 -8.21 5.98
N LEU A 130 -12.47 -6.95 5.62
CA LEU A 130 -13.07 -5.81 6.32
C LEU A 130 -14.60 -5.79 6.19
N GLU A 131 -15.14 -6.18 5.03
CA GLU A 131 -16.59 -6.33 4.84
C GLU A 131 -17.16 -7.45 5.72
N GLY A 132 -16.40 -8.51 5.95
CA GLY A 132 -16.80 -9.65 6.78
C GLY A 132 -16.57 -9.48 8.29
N THR A 133 -15.76 -8.51 8.73
CA THR A 133 -15.39 -8.38 10.15
C THR A 133 -15.04 -6.94 10.55
N ILE A 134 -15.63 -6.44 11.64
CA ILE A 134 -15.24 -5.17 12.27
C ILE A 134 -14.05 -5.42 13.21
N ASN A 135 -12.85 -5.54 12.65
CA ASN A 135 -11.61 -5.70 13.41
C ASN A 135 -10.82 -4.37 13.44
N PRO A 136 -10.72 -3.68 14.60
CA PRO A 136 -10.02 -2.40 14.71
C PRO A 136 -8.53 -2.46 14.32
N ILE A 137 -7.87 -3.62 14.55
CA ILE A 137 -6.46 -3.81 14.19
C ILE A 137 -6.33 -3.87 12.66
N LEU A 138 -7.21 -4.62 12.00
CA LEU A 138 -7.25 -4.70 10.53
C LEU A 138 -7.54 -3.33 9.90
N ILE A 139 -8.51 -2.59 10.45
CA ILE A 139 -8.84 -1.23 10.02
C ILE A 139 -7.65 -0.28 10.18
N GLY A 140 -6.93 -0.38 11.31
CA GLY A 140 -5.72 0.41 11.57
C GLY A 140 -4.60 0.09 10.58
N GLY A 141 -4.40 -1.19 10.29
CA GLY A 141 -3.44 -1.66 9.28
C GLY A 141 -3.77 -1.11 7.89
N TYR A 142 -5.02 -1.30 7.46
CA TYR A 142 -5.53 -0.85 6.17
C TYR A 142 -5.38 0.67 5.97
N LYS A 143 -5.65 1.48 7.01
CA LYS A 143 -5.41 2.93 7.00
C LYS A 143 -3.97 3.30 6.68
N LEU A 144 -3.03 2.67 7.39
CA LEU A 144 -1.59 2.90 7.18
C LEU A 144 -1.15 2.43 5.80
N GLU A 145 -1.72 1.32 5.34
CA GLU A 145 -1.42 0.76 4.02
C GLU A 145 -1.88 1.69 2.90
N ILE A 146 -3.15 2.14 2.93
CA ILE A 146 -3.72 3.10 1.98
C ILE A 146 -2.88 4.37 1.92
N ARG A 147 -2.52 4.94 3.08
CA ARG A 147 -1.65 6.12 3.15
C ARG A 147 -0.34 5.91 2.38
N ASN A 148 0.35 4.80 2.63
CA ASN A 148 1.66 4.55 2.06
C ASN A 148 1.62 4.21 0.56
N ILE A 149 0.51 3.68 0.06
CA ILE A 149 0.32 3.49 -1.39
C ILE A 149 0.39 4.85 -2.11
N TYR A 150 -0.27 5.88 -1.59
CA TYR A 150 -0.23 7.22 -2.18
C TYR A 150 1.09 7.95 -1.90
N GLU A 151 1.60 7.93 -0.66
CA GLU A 151 2.85 8.62 -0.30
C GLU A 151 4.08 8.10 -1.06
N ASN A 152 4.09 6.82 -1.44
CA ASN A 152 5.20 6.21 -2.20
C ASN A 152 4.94 6.13 -3.71
N GLY A 153 3.88 6.80 -4.22
CA GLY A 153 3.60 6.85 -5.66
C GLY A 153 3.25 5.50 -6.29
N LEU A 154 2.71 4.57 -5.52
CA LEU A 154 2.34 3.22 -5.97
C LEU A 154 0.91 3.12 -6.50
N ALA A 155 0.14 4.21 -6.39
CA ALA A 155 -1.20 4.30 -6.93
C ALA A 155 -1.14 4.62 -8.43
N SER A 156 -1.51 3.66 -9.28
CA SER A 156 -1.71 3.91 -10.70
C SER A 156 -2.97 4.75 -10.95
N GLU A 157 -3.08 5.36 -12.13
CA GLU A 157 -4.28 6.13 -12.50
C GLU A 157 -5.52 5.23 -12.57
N GLU A 158 -5.38 3.97 -12.99
CA GLU A 158 -6.46 2.98 -12.98
C GLU A 158 -6.94 2.67 -11.56
N LEU A 159 -6.00 2.53 -10.61
CA LEU A 159 -6.35 2.38 -9.21
C LEU A 159 -7.11 3.64 -8.75
N ILE A 160 -6.55 4.84 -8.92
CA ILE A 160 -7.17 6.11 -8.50
C ILE A 160 -8.60 6.24 -9.06
N ALA A 161 -8.78 6.02 -10.37
CA ALA A 161 -10.07 6.11 -11.03
C ALA A 161 -11.07 5.06 -10.49
N SER A 162 -10.60 3.84 -10.19
CA SER A 162 -11.43 2.82 -9.53
C SER A 162 -11.83 3.27 -8.12
N ARG A 163 -10.86 3.75 -7.34
CA ARG A 163 -11.05 4.18 -5.95
C ARG A 163 -12.00 5.35 -5.82
N LEU A 164 -12.14 6.22 -6.82
CA LEU A 164 -13.09 7.32 -6.83
C LEU A 164 -14.56 6.91 -7.06
N ARG A 165 -14.83 5.67 -7.48
CA ARG A 165 -16.20 5.19 -7.72
C ARG A 165 -17.01 5.07 -6.43
N ARG A 166 -18.33 5.29 -6.52
CA ARG A 166 -19.25 5.28 -5.36
C ARG A 166 -19.19 4.00 -4.51
N TYR A 167 -18.89 2.86 -5.14
CA TYR A 167 -18.72 1.56 -4.48
C TYR A 167 -17.74 1.63 -3.29
N TYR A 168 -16.65 2.39 -3.40
CA TYR A 168 -15.62 2.47 -2.35
C TYR A 168 -15.88 3.54 -1.28
N SER A 169 -17.01 4.26 -1.31
CA SER A 169 -17.29 5.37 -0.39
C SER A 169 -17.10 5.03 1.10
N VAL A 170 -17.59 3.86 1.54
CA VAL A 170 -17.43 3.41 2.94
C VAL A 170 -15.97 3.15 3.28
N LEU A 171 -15.26 2.40 2.43
CA LEU A 171 -13.85 2.05 2.63
C LEU A 171 -12.97 3.31 2.61
N ARG A 172 -13.17 4.22 1.64
CA ARG A 172 -12.51 5.53 1.57
C ARG A 172 -12.73 6.36 2.83
N SER A 173 -13.96 6.40 3.33
CA SER A 173 -14.31 7.16 4.52
C SER A 173 -13.63 6.60 5.76
N ILE A 174 -13.59 5.26 5.89
CA ILE A 174 -12.88 4.58 6.96
C ILE A 174 -11.39 4.89 6.88
N SER A 175 -10.76 4.80 5.70
CA SER A 175 -9.31 4.99 5.56
C SER A 175 -8.85 6.45 5.50
N ASN A 176 -9.75 7.42 5.31
CA ASN A 176 -9.45 8.80 4.93
C ASN A 176 -8.70 8.92 3.59
N GLU A 177 -9.00 8.02 2.65
CA GLU A 177 -8.24 7.89 1.40
C GLU A 177 -8.18 9.17 0.56
N LEU A 178 -9.28 9.92 0.45
CA LEU A 178 -9.31 11.17 -0.31
C LEU A 178 -8.35 12.23 0.25
N VAL A 179 -8.10 12.21 1.57
CA VAL A 179 -7.11 13.09 2.20
C VAL A 179 -5.72 12.74 1.69
N PHE A 180 -5.38 11.45 1.65
CA PHE A 180 -4.08 10.98 1.17
C PHE A 180 -3.90 11.22 -0.32
N MET A 181 -4.95 11.07 -1.14
CA MET A 181 -4.91 11.42 -2.56
C MET A 181 -4.59 12.91 -2.78
N LEU A 182 -5.22 13.81 -2.02
CA LEU A 182 -4.96 15.25 -2.07
C LEU A 182 -3.55 15.59 -1.59
N GLN A 183 -3.11 15.02 -0.46
CA GLN A 183 -1.79 15.27 0.12
C GLN A 183 -0.65 14.78 -0.75
N ALA A 184 -0.83 13.64 -1.43
CA ALA A 184 0.13 13.12 -2.40
C ALA A 184 0.07 13.89 -3.74
N GLY A 185 -0.91 14.78 -3.95
CA GLY A 185 -1.08 15.55 -5.17
C GLY A 185 -1.51 14.72 -6.38
N VAL A 186 -1.98 13.48 -6.18
CA VAL A 186 -2.42 12.59 -7.27
C VAL A 186 -3.83 12.93 -7.77
N VAL A 187 -4.62 13.65 -6.96
CA VAL A 187 -5.95 14.14 -7.31
C VAL A 187 -6.03 15.60 -6.84
N SER A 188 -6.58 16.48 -7.67
CA SER A 188 -6.78 17.89 -7.30
C SER A 188 -8.12 18.10 -6.55
N PRO A 189 -8.24 19.17 -5.75
CA PRO A 189 -9.51 19.56 -5.13
C PRO A 189 -10.66 19.64 -6.14
N GLU A 190 -10.40 20.20 -7.32
CA GLU A 190 -11.41 20.39 -8.37
C GLU A 190 -11.84 19.06 -9.00
N ARG A 191 -10.92 18.09 -9.12
CA ARG A 191 -11.26 16.73 -9.56
C ARG A 191 -12.19 16.06 -8.55
N ILE A 192 -11.90 16.16 -7.25
CA ILE A 192 -12.78 15.60 -6.20
C ILE A 192 -14.16 16.24 -6.21
N LEU A 193 -14.23 17.57 -6.33
CA LEU A 193 -15.51 18.29 -6.33
C LEU A 193 -16.40 17.90 -7.52
N ARG A 194 -15.81 17.60 -8.69
CA ARG A 194 -16.54 17.18 -9.90
C ARG A 194 -16.86 15.70 -9.96
N GLU A 195 -16.19 14.87 -9.16
CA GLU A 195 -16.36 13.42 -9.22
C GLU A 195 -17.71 12.97 -8.66
N GLU A 196 -18.53 12.35 -9.50
CA GLU A 196 -19.88 11.88 -9.12
C GLU A 196 -19.81 10.71 -8.12
N GLY A 197 -18.74 9.93 -8.18
CA GLY A 197 -18.50 8.82 -7.26
C GLY A 197 -18.15 9.25 -5.83
N VAL A 198 -17.80 10.52 -5.63
CA VAL A 198 -17.52 11.11 -4.31
C VAL A 198 -18.78 11.77 -3.78
N THR A 199 -19.21 11.35 -2.59
CA THR A 199 -20.44 11.84 -1.98
C THR A 199 -20.30 13.28 -1.48
N THR A 200 -21.44 13.99 -1.37
CA THR A 200 -21.51 15.34 -0.77
C THR A 200 -20.87 15.38 0.62
N ASP A 201 -21.07 14.35 1.45
CA ASP A 201 -20.50 14.30 2.80
C ASP A 201 -18.99 14.11 2.79
N GLU A 202 -18.46 13.30 1.87
CA GLU A 202 -17.01 13.18 1.66
C GLU A 202 -16.40 14.53 1.24
N LYS A 203 -17.00 15.22 0.27
CA LYS A 203 -16.56 16.56 -0.16
C LYS A 203 -16.61 17.55 1.00
N ALA A 204 -17.73 17.59 1.73
CA ALA A 204 -17.92 18.51 2.85
C ALA A 204 -16.91 18.25 3.99
N LYS A 205 -16.60 16.98 4.28
CA LYS A 205 -15.57 16.61 5.26
C LYS A 205 -14.20 17.15 4.85
N LEU A 206 -13.83 17.04 3.57
CA LEU A 206 -12.53 17.55 3.08
C LEU A 206 -12.42 19.07 3.17
N VAL A 207 -13.51 19.80 2.88
CA VAL A 207 -13.58 21.26 3.05
C VAL A 207 -13.45 21.62 4.53
N PHE A 208 -14.24 20.98 5.40
CA PHE A 208 -14.20 21.21 6.83
C PHE A 208 -12.81 20.95 7.45
N GLN A 209 -12.08 19.96 6.92
CA GLN A 209 -10.71 19.62 7.34
C GLN A 209 -9.63 20.49 6.68
N GLY A 210 -10.02 21.49 5.88
CA GLY A 210 -9.11 22.38 5.16
C GLY A 210 -8.29 21.71 4.05
N GLN A 211 -8.65 20.49 3.64
CA GLN A 211 -7.98 19.79 2.53
C GLN A 211 -8.43 20.32 1.17
N ILE A 212 -9.67 20.83 1.09
CA ILE A 212 -10.18 21.58 -0.06
C ILE A 212 -10.37 23.03 0.38
N PRO A 213 -9.71 24.02 -0.24
CA PRO A 213 -9.85 25.40 0.14
C PRO A 213 -11.23 25.95 -0.27
N SER A 214 -11.78 26.86 0.54
CA SER A 214 -13.08 27.51 0.27
C SER A 214 -13.10 28.27 -1.07
N SER A 215 -11.95 28.73 -1.56
CA SER A 215 -11.81 29.33 -2.90
C SER A 215 -12.11 28.34 -4.02
N ALA A 216 -11.66 27.08 -3.91
CA ALA A 216 -11.94 26.02 -4.88
C ALA A 216 -13.43 25.64 -4.87
N VAL A 217 -14.06 25.62 -3.70
CA VAL A 217 -15.52 25.41 -3.58
C VAL A 217 -16.28 26.53 -4.28
N THR A 218 -15.88 27.78 -4.05
CA THR A 218 -16.52 28.96 -4.66
C THR A 218 -16.43 28.91 -6.18
N ALA A 219 -15.25 28.60 -6.72
CA ALA A 219 -15.05 28.45 -8.17
C ALA A 219 -15.93 27.31 -8.73
N TYR A 220 -15.93 26.15 -8.08
CA TYR A 220 -16.75 25.01 -8.49
C TYR A 220 -18.25 25.34 -8.52
N LEU A 221 -18.78 25.98 -7.47
CA LEU A 221 -20.20 26.33 -7.36
C LEU A 221 -20.64 27.42 -8.35
N ALA A 222 -19.72 28.23 -8.86
CA ALA A 222 -19.97 29.26 -9.86
C ALA A 222 -19.98 28.70 -11.29
N GLU A 223 -19.13 27.71 -11.55
CA GLU A 223 -18.95 27.11 -12.89
C GLU A 223 -19.89 25.94 -13.18
N ASN A 224 -20.51 25.35 -12.16
CA ASN A 224 -21.25 24.09 -12.29
C ASN A 224 -22.67 24.22 -11.74
N GLU A 225 -23.61 23.55 -12.42
CA GLU A 225 -24.94 23.30 -11.88
C GLU A 225 -24.85 22.16 -10.86
N VAL A 226 -25.03 22.52 -9.58
CA VAL A 226 -24.90 21.61 -8.44
C VAL A 226 -26.26 21.51 -7.74
N PRO A 227 -26.72 20.31 -7.33
CA PRO A 227 -27.97 20.16 -6.58
C PRO A 227 -28.03 21.07 -5.35
N ASP A 228 -29.20 21.65 -5.07
CA ASP A 228 -29.38 22.62 -3.98
C ASP A 228 -28.91 22.10 -2.61
N ALA A 229 -29.15 20.82 -2.34
CA ALA A 229 -28.71 20.17 -1.09
C ALA A 229 -27.17 20.14 -0.98
N GLU A 230 -26.47 19.79 -2.06
CA GLU A 230 -25.00 19.77 -2.08
C GLU A 230 -24.44 21.19 -2.00
N ARG A 231 -25.01 22.14 -2.76
CA ARG A 231 -24.65 23.55 -2.69
C ARG A 231 -24.77 24.10 -1.27
N ALA A 232 -25.91 23.88 -0.61
CA ALA A 232 -26.14 24.35 0.75
C ALA A 232 -25.11 23.74 1.72
N ARG A 233 -24.85 22.44 1.61
CA ARG A 233 -23.90 21.74 2.48
C ARG A 233 -22.46 22.23 2.30
N LEU A 234 -22.01 22.43 1.06
CA LEU A 234 -20.66 22.91 0.77
C LEU A 234 -20.46 24.37 1.21
N LEU A 235 -21.47 25.22 1.05
CA LEU A 235 -21.41 26.61 1.53
C LEU A 235 -21.32 26.68 3.06
N GLU A 236 -22.13 25.88 3.77
CA GLU A 236 -22.11 25.79 5.24
C GLU A 236 -20.69 25.50 5.74
N VAL A 237 -20.07 24.41 5.28
CA VAL A 237 -18.72 24.03 5.74
C VAL A 237 -17.63 25.00 5.30
N SER A 238 -17.78 25.66 4.15
CA SER A 238 -16.84 26.68 3.68
C SER A 238 -16.86 27.92 4.59
N THR A 239 -18.04 28.35 5.06
CA THR A 239 -18.13 29.47 6.00
C THR A 239 -17.47 29.17 7.35
N HIS A 240 -17.53 27.92 7.80
CA HIS A 240 -16.85 27.49 9.02
C HIS A 240 -15.32 27.51 8.87
N GLN A 241 -14.81 27.07 7.72
CA GLN A 241 -13.37 27.11 7.43
C GLN A 241 -12.85 28.54 7.38
N ALA A 242 -13.55 29.44 6.67
CA ALA A 242 -13.15 30.85 6.56
C ALA A 242 -13.20 31.61 7.90
N ALA A 243 -13.99 31.15 8.87
CA ALA A 243 -14.04 31.72 10.22
C ALA A 243 -12.90 31.24 11.14
N ALA A 244 -12.18 30.18 10.73
CA ALA A 244 -11.07 29.60 11.48
C ALA A 244 -9.68 30.07 11.01
N GLU A 245 -9.62 30.80 9.89
CA GLU A 245 -8.43 31.45 9.31
C GLU A 245 -8.28 32.90 9.82
#